data_AF-A0A016UU09-F1
#
_entry.id   AF-A0A016UU09-F1
#
_cell.length_a   1.000
_cell.length_b   1.000
_cell.length_c   1.000
_cell.angle_alpha   90.00
_cell.angle_beta   90.00
_cell.angle_gamma   90.00
#
_symmetry.space_group_name_H-M   'P 1'
#
loop_
_entity.id
_entity.type
_entity.pdbx_description
1 polymer ?
#
loop_
_entity_poly.entity_id
_entity_poly.type
_entity_poly.pdbx_seq_one_letter_code
_entity_poly.pdbx_strand_id
1 'polypeptide(L)'
;MVDYYAAPPAFHQQHQPGYDYTQQEEEWDREGLLDPAWEKQQKKTFTAWCNSHLRKAGTSIELIEEDFRNGLKLMLLLEVISGEPLPRPDRGKMRFHKIANVNKALEYIESKGVKLVSIGAEEIVDGNVKMTLGLIWTIILRFAIQDINVEELSARDGLLLWCQRKTAPYNNVNVQNFHTSWKDGLAFCALIHRHRPDLIDYYQLHKGDPLHNLNLAFDVAEKHLDIPRMLDAEGNGQIPIF
;
A
#
# COMPACT_ATOMS: atom_id res chain seq x y z
N MET A 1 30.76 -23.78 -49.94
CA MET A 1 29.29 -23.94 -49.80
C MET A 1 29.08 -25.28 -49.12
N VAL A 2 28.67 -25.37 -47.86
CA VAL A 2 27.63 -24.60 -47.18
C VAL A 2 27.97 -24.48 -45.68
N ASP A 3 27.58 -23.34 -45.12
CA ASP A 3 27.88 -22.82 -43.78
C ASP A 3 26.84 -23.20 -42.70
N TYR A 4 27.35 -23.31 -41.46
CA TYR A 4 26.82 -22.90 -40.14
C TYR A 4 25.59 -23.57 -39.47
N TYR A 5 25.87 -23.99 -38.22
CA TYR A 5 25.13 -23.70 -36.97
C TYR A 5 23.64 -23.33 -37.10
N ALA A 6 22.77 -24.27 -36.72
CA ALA A 6 21.37 -23.95 -36.44
C ALA A 6 21.27 -23.15 -35.14
N ALA A 7 20.86 -21.88 -35.26
CA ALA A 7 20.49 -21.04 -34.13
C ALA A 7 19.15 -21.53 -33.51
N PRO A 8 18.96 -21.45 -32.19
CA PRO A 8 17.67 -21.70 -31.57
C PRO A 8 16.66 -20.60 -31.97
N PRO A 9 15.35 -20.91 -31.99
CA PRO A 9 14.34 -19.98 -32.49
C PRO A 9 14.32 -18.68 -31.68
N ALA A 10 14.32 -17.56 -32.40
CA ALA A 10 14.26 -16.23 -31.81
C ALA A 10 12.97 -16.09 -30.96
N PHE A 11 13.13 -15.82 -29.67
CA PHE A 11 12.05 -15.29 -28.84
C PHE A 11 11.69 -13.91 -29.39
N HIS A 12 10.54 -13.79 -30.07
CA HIS A 12 9.91 -12.51 -30.26
C HIS A 12 9.41 -12.01 -28.90
N GLN A 13 10.17 -11.11 -28.27
CA GLN A 13 9.63 -10.25 -27.23
C GLN A 13 8.59 -9.33 -27.87
N GLN A 14 7.32 -9.75 -27.84
CA GLN A 14 6.22 -8.81 -27.99
C GLN A 14 6.32 -7.84 -26.82
N HIS A 15 6.82 -6.63 -27.09
CA HIS A 15 6.64 -5.50 -26.18
C HIS A 15 5.13 -5.28 -26.06
N GLN A 16 4.54 -5.70 -24.94
CA GLN A 16 3.22 -5.20 -24.56
C GLN A 16 3.36 -3.68 -24.36
N PRO A 17 2.45 -2.87 -24.91
CA PRO A 17 2.46 -1.45 -24.61
C PRO A 17 2.35 -1.30 -23.10
N GLY A 18 3.21 -0.45 -22.52
CA GLY A 18 3.19 -0.16 -21.09
C GLY A 18 1.77 0.21 -20.68
N TYR A 19 1.23 -0.52 -19.71
CA TYR A 19 -0.06 -0.19 -19.10
C TYR A 19 0.06 1.19 -18.48
N ASP A 20 -0.66 2.14 -19.07
CA ASP A 20 -0.72 3.51 -18.62
C ASP A 20 -1.71 3.61 -17.46
N TYR A 21 -1.18 3.57 -16.23
CA TYR A 21 -1.97 3.65 -15.00
C TYR A 21 -2.79 4.94 -14.88
N THR A 22 -2.43 5.99 -15.62
CA THR A 22 -3.20 7.23 -15.66
C THR A 22 -4.59 7.02 -16.27
N GLN A 23 -4.73 6.07 -17.20
CA GLN A 23 -6.02 5.78 -17.84
C GLN A 23 -7.01 5.06 -16.91
N GLN A 24 -6.50 4.22 -15.99
CA GLN A 24 -7.36 3.51 -15.03
C GLN A 24 -7.80 4.43 -13.88
N GLU A 25 -6.94 5.35 -13.44
CA GLU A 25 -7.32 6.46 -12.55
C GLU A 25 -8.33 7.40 -13.23
N GLU A 26 -8.15 7.72 -14.52
CA GLU A 26 -9.05 8.59 -15.30
C GLU A 26 -10.42 7.95 -15.60
N GLU A 27 -10.49 6.62 -15.79
CA GLU A 27 -11.78 5.90 -15.95
C GLU A 27 -12.55 5.82 -14.62
N TRP A 28 -11.87 5.62 -13.49
CA TRP A 28 -12.50 5.51 -12.17
C TRP A 28 -12.91 6.86 -11.58
N ASP A 29 -12.17 7.94 -11.90
CA ASP A 29 -12.59 9.30 -11.58
C ASP A 29 -13.86 9.73 -12.34
N ARG A 30 -14.14 9.10 -13.50
CA ARG A 30 -15.28 9.43 -14.37
C ARG A 30 -16.62 8.92 -13.84
N GLU A 31 -16.64 7.89 -12.98
CA GLU A 31 -17.88 7.28 -12.46
C GLU A 31 -18.38 7.88 -11.13
N GLY A 32 -17.63 8.77 -10.48
CA GLY A 32 -18.14 9.66 -9.42
C GLY A 32 -18.74 8.99 -8.16
N LEU A 33 -18.68 7.67 -8.04
CA LEU A 33 -19.18 6.88 -6.92
C LEU A 33 -18.01 6.05 -6.38
N LEU A 34 -17.24 6.63 -5.46
CA LEU A 34 -16.49 5.81 -4.52
C LEU A 34 -17.53 4.93 -3.82
N ASP A 35 -17.46 3.61 -4.03
CA ASP A 35 -18.29 2.68 -3.28
C ASP A 35 -18.12 3.01 -1.78
N PRO A 36 -19.19 3.33 -1.03
CA PRO A 36 -19.07 3.63 0.40
C PRO A 36 -18.35 2.53 1.19
N ALA A 37 -18.41 1.28 0.73
CA ALA A 37 -17.64 0.18 1.31
C ALA A 37 -16.13 0.31 1.03
N TRP A 38 -15.78 0.77 -0.16
CA TRP A 38 -14.40 1.02 -0.57
C TRP A 38 -13.76 2.15 0.22
N GLU A 39 -14.42 3.31 0.32
CA GLU A 39 -13.92 4.44 1.09
C GLU A 39 -13.69 4.03 2.55
N LYS A 40 -14.63 3.28 3.12
CA LYS A 40 -14.52 2.75 4.49
C LYS A 40 -13.30 1.83 4.66
N GLN A 41 -13.06 0.93 3.70
CA GLN A 41 -11.90 0.04 3.75
C GLN A 41 -10.59 0.82 3.62
N GLN A 42 -10.49 1.77 2.69
CA GLN A 42 -9.30 2.61 2.54
C GLN A 42 -9.02 3.42 3.80
N LYS A 43 -10.04 4.09 4.36
CA LYS A 43 -9.92 4.84 5.62
C LYS A 43 -9.34 3.96 6.73
N LYS A 44 -9.86 2.74 6.89
CA LYS A 44 -9.36 1.81 7.90
C LYS A 44 -7.91 1.40 7.65
N THR A 45 -7.60 0.94 6.44
CA THR A 45 -6.26 0.48 6.07
C THR A 45 -5.23 1.59 6.24
N PHE A 46 -5.52 2.79 5.70
CA PHE A 46 -4.60 3.92 5.74
C PHE A 46 -4.42 4.47 7.16
N THR A 47 -5.49 4.53 7.96
CA THR A 47 -5.41 4.92 9.37
C THR A 47 -4.52 3.96 10.15
N ALA A 48 -4.71 2.65 9.97
CA ALA A 48 -3.88 1.62 10.61
C ALA A 48 -2.42 1.70 10.15
N TRP A 49 -2.17 1.92 8.86
CA TRP A 49 -0.83 2.14 8.32
C TRP A 49 -0.14 3.35 8.95
N CYS A 50 -0.80 4.52 8.97
CA CYS A 50 -0.28 5.72 9.63
C CYS A 50 0.03 5.47 11.10
N ASN A 51 -0.87 4.80 11.83
CA ASN A 51 -0.69 4.47 13.25
C ASN A 51 0.46 3.48 13.50
N SER A 52 0.74 2.58 12.56
CA SER A 52 1.90 1.66 12.65
C SER A 52 3.25 2.41 12.72
N HIS A 53 3.28 3.62 12.15
CA HIS A 53 4.43 4.52 12.17
C HIS A 53 4.33 5.53 13.33
N LEU A 54 3.21 6.24 13.46
CA LEU A 54 3.03 7.29 14.48
C LEU A 54 3.16 6.78 15.92
N ARG A 55 2.85 5.50 16.18
CA ARG A 55 3.08 4.87 17.50
C ARG A 55 4.54 4.95 17.95
N LYS A 56 5.49 4.95 17.01
CA LYS A 56 6.94 5.10 17.29
C LYS A 56 7.30 6.49 17.80
N ALA A 57 6.47 7.49 17.49
CA ALA A 57 6.57 8.87 17.99
C ALA A 57 5.60 9.15 19.15
N GLY A 58 4.94 8.12 19.70
CA GLY A 58 4.03 8.24 20.84
C GLY A 58 2.70 8.93 20.53
N THR A 59 2.22 8.87 19.28
CA THR A 59 0.93 9.45 18.88
C THR A 59 0.16 8.55 17.91
N SER A 60 -1.09 8.92 17.62
CA SER A 60 -1.98 8.20 16.71
C SER A 60 -3.00 9.15 16.09
N ILE A 61 -3.70 8.66 15.06
CA ILE A 61 -4.88 9.25 14.44
C ILE A 61 -6.09 8.33 14.62
N GLU A 62 -7.27 8.92 14.69
CA GLU A 62 -8.57 8.26 14.79
C GLU A 62 -9.38 8.48 13.50
N LEU A 63 -9.41 9.72 13.00
CA LEU A 63 -10.14 10.10 11.79
C LEU A 63 -9.18 10.75 10.80
N ILE A 64 -8.87 10.04 9.72
CA ILE A 64 -7.81 10.44 8.78
C ILE A 64 -8.06 11.81 8.15
N GLU A 65 -9.31 12.12 7.84
CA GLU A 65 -9.76 13.40 7.26
C GLU A 65 -9.76 14.57 8.25
N GLU A 66 -9.71 14.30 9.56
CA GLU A 66 -9.72 15.34 10.60
C GLU A 66 -8.35 15.55 11.24
N ASP A 67 -7.66 14.46 11.56
CA ASP A 67 -6.42 14.48 12.33
C ASP A 67 -5.22 15.04 11.55
N PHE A 68 -5.26 14.98 10.21
CA PHE A 68 -4.23 15.56 9.36
C PHE A 68 -4.46 17.02 8.99
N ARG A 69 -5.63 17.60 9.26
CA ARG A 69 -6.02 18.96 8.83
C ARG A 69 -5.12 20.07 9.34
N ASN A 70 -4.38 19.86 10.43
CA ASN A 70 -3.46 20.87 10.97
C ASN A 70 -2.01 20.72 10.47
N GLY A 71 -1.73 19.69 9.67
CA GLY A 71 -0.43 19.35 9.11
C GLY A 71 0.59 18.77 10.09
N LEU A 72 0.38 18.85 11.42
CA LEU A 72 1.38 18.44 12.41
C LEU A 72 1.65 16.93 12.39
N LYS A 73 0.58 16.12 12.44
CA LYS A 73 0.71 14.66 12.38
C LYS A 73 1.16 14.17 11.00
N LEU A 74 0.84 14.91 9.93
CA LEU A 74 1.26 14.60 8.57
C LEU A 74 2.78 14.81 8.42
N MET A 75 3.29 15.96 8.89
CA MET A 75 4.74 16.21 8.91
C MET A 75 5.48 15.18 9.76
N LEU A 76 4.98 14.89 10.97
CA LEU A 76 5.57 13.88 11.84
C LEU A 76 5.58 12.49 11.21
N LEU A 77 4.51 12.10 10.52
CA LEU A 77 4.45 10.85 9.77
C LEU A 77 5.58 10.79 8.72
N LEU A 78 5.77 11.87 7.95
CA LEU A 78 6.84 11.96 6.95
C LEU A 78 8.24 11.86 7.59
N GLU A 79 8.48 12.51 8.73
CA GLU A 79 9.74 12.40 9.47
C GLU A 79 9.99 10.95 9.92
N VAL A 80 8.97 10.28 10.45
CA VAL A 80 9.09 8.90 10.97
C VAL A 80 9.34 7.89 9.85
N ILE A 81 8.68 8.02 8.70
CA ILE A 81 8.83 7.05 7.59
C ILE A 81 10.11 7.29 6.78
N SER A 82 10.57 8.54 6.67
CA SER A 82 11.78 8.88 5.93
C SER A 82 13.05 8.78 6.77
N GLY A 83 12.94 8.94 8.09
CA GLY A 83 14.09 9.11 8.99
C GLY A 83 14.77 10.48 8.85
N GLU A 84 14.17 11.43 8.15
CA GLU A 84 14.71 12.77 7.90
C GLU A 84 13.88 13.85 8.60
N PRO A 85 14.52 14.93 9.11
CA PRO A 85 13.79 16.03 9.73
C PRO A 85 13.08 16.91 8.69
N LEU A 86 11.88 17.39 9.02
CA LEU A 86 11.15 18.39 8.24
C LEU A 86 11.37 19.81 8.83
N PRO A 87 11.05 20.88 8.08
CA PRO A 87 11.05 22.23 8.61
C PRO A 87 10.18 22.37 9.86
N ARG A 88 10.52 23.29 10.77
CA ARG A 88 9.78 23.46 12.02
C ARG A 88 8.30 23.78 11.76
N PRO A 89 7.36 23.08 12.42
CA PRO A 89 5.94 23.33 12.24
C PRO A 89 5.48 24.62 12.94
N ASP A 90 4.49 25.27 12.35
CA ASP A 90 3.74 26.38 12.93
C ASP A 90 2.70 25.86 13.92
N ARG A 91 2.79 26.30 15.18
CA ARG A 91 1.89 25.86 16.26
C ARG A 91 0.66 26.76 16.44
N GLY A 92 0.48 27.74 15.56
CA GLY A 92 -0.67 28.64 15.58
C GLY A 92 -1.96 27.91 15.21
N LYS A 93 -3.09 28.37 15.77
CA LYS A 93 -4.40 27.70 15.59
C LYS A 93 -5.19 28.16 14.36
N MET A 94 -4.81 29.29 13.77
CA MET A 94 -5.50 29.86 12.61
C MET A 94 -5.30 29.03 11.34
N ARG A 95 -6.26 29.09 10.41
CA ARG A 95 -6.26 28.30 9.16
C ARG A 95 -4.97 28.44 8.35
N PHE A 96 -4.43 29.64 8.22
CA PHE A 96 -3.20 29.83 7.44
C PHE A 96 -1.96 29.13 8.04
N HIS A 97 -1.89 28.94 9.36
CA HIS A 97 -0.82 28.15 9.97
C HIS A 97 -0.94 26.66 9.61
N LYS A 98 -2.17 26.16 9.55
CA LYS A 98 -2.45 24.78 9.12
C LYS A 98 -2.04 24.58 7.66
N ILE A 99 -2.40 25.53 6.80
CA ILE A 99 -1.98 25.54 5.38
C ILE A 99 -0.46 25.56 5.26
N ALA A 100 0.23 26.43 6.02
CA ALA A 100 1.68 26.47 6.02
C ALA A 100 2.32 25.13 6.43
N ASN A 101 1.77 24.43 7.42
CA ASN A 101 2.25 23.10 7.81
C ASN A 101 2.00 22.05 6.73
N VAL A 102 0.81 22.03 6.12
CA VAL A 102 0.52 21.09 5.04
C VAL A 102 1.41 21.38 3.83
N ASN A 103 1.62 22.63 3.44
CA ASN A 103 2.54 22.99 2.35
C ASN A 103 3.97 22.48 2.61
N LYS A 104 4.50 22.62 3.83
CA LYS A 104 5.81 22.03 4.18
C LYS A 104 5.84 20.51 3.95
N ALA A 105 4.75 19.81 4.24
CA ALA A 105 4.64 18.38 3.99
C ALA A 105 4.54 18.07 2.48
N LEU A 106 3.75 18.82 1.72
CA LEU A 106 3.61 18.64 0.26
C LEU A 106 4.95 18.91 -0.46
N GLU A 107 5.62 20.03 -0.14
CA GLU A 107 6.95 20.36 -0.66
C GLU A 107 7.98 19.26 -0.36
N TYR A 108 7.93 18.69 0.85
CA TYR A 108 8.79 17.57 1.21
C TYR A 108 8.50 16.33 0.34
N ILE A 109 7.23 16.00 0.12
CA ILE A 109 6.82 14.86 -0.72
C ILE A 109 7.29 15.07 -2.17
N GLU A 110 7.11 16.28 -2.73
CA GLU A 110 7.58 16.63 -4.07
C GLU A 110 9.10 16.52 -4.19
N SER A 111 9.84 16.92 -3.15
CA SER A 111 11.31 16.77 -3.11
C SER A 111 11.78 15.31 -3.20
N LYS A 112 10.91 14.34 -2.90
CA LYS A 112 11.17 12.90 -3.05
C LYS A 112 10.83 12.34 -4.43
N GLY A 113 10.51 13.20 -5.39
CA GLY A 113 10.23 12.84 -6.79
C GLY A 113 8.78 12.46 -7.07
N VAL A 114 7.86 12.85 -6.18
CA VAL A 114 6.42 12.66 -6.35
C VAL A 114 5.82 13.87 -7.08
N LYS A 115 4.88 13.63 -8.00
CA LYS A 115 4.09 14.69 -8.63
C LYS A 115 2.70 14.72 -8.02
N LEU A 116 2.39 15.77 -7.28
CA LEU A 116 1.07 15.97 -6.66
C LEU A 116 0.14 16.64 -7.67
N VAL A 117 -0.52 15.85 -8.51
CA VAL A 117 -1.54 16.38 -9.42
C VAL A 117 -2.84 16.55 -8.65
N SER A 118 -3.40 17.76 -8.70
CA SER A 118 -4.68 18.13 -8.09
C SER A 118 -4.74 18.17 -6.55
N ILE A 119 -3.70 17.77 -5.80
CA ILE A 119 -3.70 17.82 -4.32
C ILE A 119 -3.10 19.13 -3.82
N GLY A 120 -3.93 20.03 -3.29
CA GLY A 120 -3.52 21.27 -2.61
C GLY A 120 -3.62 21.18 -1.09
N ALA A 121 -2.98 22.14 -0.40
CA ALA A 121 -2.99 22.17 1.06
C ALA A 121 -4.35 22.59 1.62
N GLU A 122 -5.08 23.44 0.90
CA GLU A 122 -6.41 23.91 1.25
C GLU A 122 -7.39 22.74 1.42
N GLU A 123 -7.38 21.79 0.49
CA GLU A 123 -8.26 20.62 0.47
C GLU A 123 -8.02 19.74 1.70
N ILE A 124 -6.76 19.55 2.09
CA ILE A 124 -6.39 18.79 3.28
C ILE A 124 -6.83 19.52 4.55
N VAL A 125 -6.60 20.83 4.63
CA VAL A 125 -6.97 21.65 5.80
C VAL A 125 -8.48 21.74 5.97
N ASP A 126 -9.21 21.78 4.86
CA ASP A 126 -10.67 21.87 4.86
C ASP A 126 -11.35 20.50 5.06
N GLY A 127 -10.58 19.41 5.08
CA GLY A 127 -11.07 18.07 5.43
C GLY A 127 -11.67 17.32 4.23
N ASN A 128 -11.20 17.59 3.01
CA ASN A 128 -11.63 16.84 1.84
C ASN A 128 -11.12 15.39 1.92
N VAL A 129 -12.04 14.47 2.18
CA VAL A 129 -11.76 13.04 2.38
C VAL A 129 -11.03 12.44 1.18
N LYS A 130 -11.53 12.66 -0.04
CA LYS A 130 -10.95 12.08 -1.27
C LYS A 130 -9.49 12.54 -1.45
N MET A 131 -9.24 13.82 -1.25
CA MET A 131 -7.89 14.40 -1.40
C MET A 131 -6.95 13.92 -0.29
N THR A 132 -7.48 13.77 0.93
CA THR A 132 -6.70 13.24 2.06
C THR A 132 -6.32 11.78 1.83
N LEU A 133 -7.26 10.94 1.40
CA LEU A 133 -6.98 9.54 1.06
C LEU A 133 -6.00 9.44 -0.11
N GLY A 134 -6.17 10.25 -1.16
CA GLY A 134 -5.24 10.32 -2.30
C GLY A 134 -3.82 10.70 -1.86
N LEU A 135 -3.67 11.70 -0.99
CA LEU A 135 -2.37 12.10 -0.46
C LEU A 135 -1.70 10.98 0.35
N ILE A 136 -2.44 10.34 1.26
CA ILE A 136 -1.88 9.24 2.07
C ILE A 136 -1.53 8.04 1.20
N TRP A 137 -2.33 7.74 0.18
CA TRP A 137 -2.01 6.73 -0.82
C TRP A 137 -0.69 7.03 -1.54
N THR A 138 -0.51 8.25 -2.03
CA THR A 138 0.74 8.69 -2.66
C THR A 138 1.94 8.51 -1.74
N ILE A 139 1.80 8.84 -0.45
CA ILE A 139 2.85 8.64 0.55
C ILE A 139 3.16 7.14 0.73
N ILE A 140 2.15 6.29 0.86
CA ILE A 140 2.35 4.83 0.97
C ILE A 140 3.10 4.30 -0.25
N LEU A 141 2.65 4.63 -1.46
CA LEU A 141 3.31 4.22 -2.70
C LEU A 141 4.79 4.63 -2.71
N ARG A 142 5.07 5.90 -2.39
CA ARG A 142 6.44 6.43 -2.47
C ARG A 142 7.39 5.80 -1.44
N PHE A 143 6.95 5.66 -0.19
CA PHE A 143 7.85 5.33 0.93
C PHE A 143 7.82 3.85 1.32
N ALA A 144 6.76 3.10 1.01
CA ALA A 144 6.67 1.68 1.36
C ALA A 144 6.90 0.74 0.17
N ILE A 145 6.63 1.20 -1.07
CA ILE A 145 6.56 0.31 -2.24
C ILE A 145 7.61 0.68 -3.29
N GLN A 146 7.78 1.96 -3.61
CA GLN A 146 8.55 2.39 -4.77
C GLN A 146 10.02 1.92 -4.79
N ASP A 147 10.65 1.80 -3.62
CA ASP A 147 12.05 1.38 -3.50
C ASP A 147 12.23 -0.16 -3.52
N ILE A 148 11.15 -0.95 -3.62
CA ILE A 148 11.22 -2.41 -3.76
C ILE A 148 11.84 -2.75 -5.12
N ASN A 149 12.88 -3.59 -5.12
CA ASN A 149 13.51 -4.10 -6.34
C ASN A 149 13.81 -5.60 -6.19
N VAL A 150 13.28 -6.41 -7.10
CA VAL A 150 13.44 -7.87 -7.11
C VAL A 150 13.67 -8.32 -8.55
N GLU A 151 14.84 -8.92 -8.81
CA GLU A 151 15.21 -9.44 -10.13
C GLU A 151 14.94 -8.42 -11.26
N GLU A 152 15.40 -7.18 -11.08
CA GLU A 152 15.25 -6.04 -12.01
C GLU A 152 13.85 -5.45 -12.14
N LEU A 153 12.82 -6.07 -11.53
CA LEU A 153 11.48 -5.49 -11.42
C LEU A 153 11.39 -4.57 -10.20
N SER A 154 10.79 -3.39 -10.39
CA SER A 154 10.65 -2.38 -9.34
C SER A 154 9.22 -2.26 -8.81
N ALA A 155 9.10 -1.65 -7.63
CA ALA A 155 7.84 -1.28 -6.98
C ALA A 155 6.82 -2.43 -6.93
N ARG A 156 5.66 -2.22 -7.54
CA ARG A 156 4.53 -3.17 -7.57
C ARG A 156 4.90 -4.49 -8.22
N ASP A 157 5.60 -4.47 -9.35
CA ASP A 157 5.92 -5.69 -10.10
C ASP A 157 7.02 -6.49 -9.40
N GLY A 158 8.00 -5.80 -8.79
CA GLY A 158 8.98 -6.42 -7.91
C GLY A 158 8.33 -7.10 -6.70
N LEU A 159 7.36 -6.43 -6.05
CA LEU A 159 6.61 -7.01 -4.93
C LEU A 159 5.77 -8.22 -5.37
N LEU A 160 5.12 -8.16 -6.53
CA LEU A 160 4.32 -9.27 -7.06
C LEU A 160 5.21 -10.48 -7.33
N LEU A 161 6.35 -10.27 -7.98
CA LEU A 161 7.33 -11.31 -8.25
C LEU A 161 7.85 -11.91 -6.95
N TRP A 162 8.15 -11.08 -5.93
CA TRP A 162 8.55 -11.56 -4.62
C TRP A 162 7.49 -12.48 -4.00
N CYS A 163 6.22 -12.08 -4.01
CA CYS A 163 5.13 -12.91 -3.50
C CYS A 163 5.06 -14.25 -4.25
N GLN A 164 5.15 -14.23 -5.58
CA GLN A 164 5.18 -15.43 -6.41
C GLN A 164 6.34 -16.36 -6.08
N ARG A 165 7.57 -15.83 -6.01
CA ARG A 165 8.77 -16.61 -5.67
C ARG A 165 8.67 -17.25 -4.29
N LYS A 166 8.15 -16.52 -3.30
CA LYS A 166 8.01 -17.02 -1.92
C LYS A 166 6.90 -18.04 -1.77
N THR A 167 5.84 -17.94 -2.56
CA THR A 167 4.69 -18.84 -2.52
C THR A 167 4.76 -20.00 -3.52
N ALA A 168 5.71 -20.02 -4.44
CA ALA A 168 5.89 -21.09 -5.44
C ALA A 168 5.92 -22.53 -4.86
N PRO A 169 6.47 -22.81 -3.66
CA PRO A 169 6.42 -24.15 -3.08
C PRO A 169 5.04 -24.61 -2.56
N TYR A 170 4.03 -23.73 -2.55
CA TYR A 170 2.72 -24.00 -1.97
C TYR A 170 1.70 -24.26 -3.08
N ASN A 171 1.43 -25.54 -3.37
CA ASN A 171 0.61 -25.99 -4.50
C ASN A 171 -0.83 -25.42 -4.51
N ASN A 172 -1.36 -25.02 -3.36
CA ASN A 172 -2.70 -24.44 -3.21
C ASN A 172 -2.72 -22.90 -3.29
N VAL A 173 -1.59 -22.25 -3.60
CA VAL A 173 -1.45 -20.79 -3.73
C VAL A 173 -1.01 -20.43 -5.14
N ASN A 174 -1.68 -19.43 -5.72
CA ASN A 174 -1.29 -18.86 -7.01
C ASN A 174 -1.47 -17.33 -6.99
N VAL A 175 -0.38 -16.61 -6.73
CA VAL A 175 -0.38 -15.15 -6.67
C VAL A 175 -0.21 -14.57 -8.08
N GLN A 176 -1.26 -13.95 -8.60
CA GLN A 176 -1.29 -13.35 -9.95
C GLN A 176 -1.59 -11.85 -9.90
N ASN A 177 -2.16 -11.38 -8.80
CA ASN A 177 -2.53 -9.99 -8.59
C ASN A 177 -2.60 -9.70 -7.09
N PHE A 178 -2.93 -8.46 -6.75
CA PHE A 178 -3.11 -7.98 -5.39
C PHE A 178 -4.58 -7.85 -4.99
N HIS A 179 -5.48 -8.59 -5.64
CA HIS A 179 -6.90 -8.61 -5.29
C HIS A 179 -7.44 -10.01 -5.07
N THR A 180 -7.74 -10.75 -6.14
CA THR A 180 -8.42 -12.05 -6.08
C THR A 180 -7.53 -13.17 -5.57
N SER A 181 -6.21 -13.09 -5.80
CA SER A 181 -5.25 -14.10 -5.35
C SER A 181 -5.11 -14.22 -3.83
N TRP A 182 -5.64 -13.28 -3.06
CA TRP A 182 -5.46 -13.19 -1.60
C TRP A 182 -6.75 -13.45 -0.82
N LYS A 183 -7.88 -13.58 -1.51
CA LYS A 183 -9.21 -13.69 -0.92
C LYS A 183 -9.42 -14.93 -0.05
N ASP A 184 -8.72 -16.02 -0.34
CA ASP A 184 -8.82 -17.25 0.45
C ASP A 184 -7.90 -17.30 1.66
N GLY A 185 -7.10 -16.25 1.88
CA GLY A 185 -6.18 -16.11 3.01
C GLY A 185 -4.92 -16.99 2.93
N LEU A 186 -4.85 -17.94 1.99
CA LEU A 186 -3.75 -18.90 1.91
C LEU A 186 -2.44 -18.23 1.50
N ALA A 187 -2.48 -17.24 0.60
CA ALA A 187 -1.29 -16.49 0.22
C ALA A 187 -0.63 -15.77 1.42
N PHE A 188 -1.42 -15.17 2.31
CA PHE A 188 -0.91 -14.55 3.54
C PHE A 188 -0.28 -15.59 4.48
N CYS A 189 -1.00 -16.69 4.73
CA CYS A 189 -0.51 -17.77 5.58
C CYS A 189 0.79 -18.40 5.02
N ALA A 190 0.88 -18.60 3.71
CA ALA A 190 2.03 -19.16 3.04
C ALA A 190 3.27 -18.27 3.16
N LEU A 191 3.09 -16.94 3.03
CA LEU A 191 4.18 -15.99 3.21
C LEU A 191 4.70 -15.97 4.65
N ILE A 192 3.81 -16.02 5.64
CA ILE A 192 4.20 -16.12 7.06
C ILE A 192 4.94 -17.44 7.28
N HIS A 193 4.35 -18.58 6.93
CA HIS A 193 4.98 -19.90 7.09
C HIS A 193 6.33 -20.01 6.36
N ARG A 194 6.48 -19.37 5.19
CA ARG A 194 7.74 -19.39 4.42
C ARG A 194 8.90 -18.75 5.17
N HIS A 195 8.63 -17.74 6.00
CA HIS A 195 9.66 -16.99 6.72
C HIS A 195 9.72 -17.34 8.21
N ARG A 196 8.59 -17.78 8.78
CA ARG A 196 8.39 -18.14 10.19
C ARG A 196 7.49 -19.38 10.28
N PRO A 197 8.01 -20.56 9.90
CA PRO A 197 7.23 -21.80 9.89
C PRO A 197 6.75 -22.21 11.29
N ASP A 198 7.37 -21.67 12.35
CA ASP A 198 7.01 -21.89 13.74
C ASP A 198 5.67 -21.24 14.14
N LEU A 199 5.16 -20.27 13.36
CA LEU A 199 3.99 -19.48 13.73
C LEU A 199 2.67 -19.99 13.15
N ILE A 200 2.70 -20.80 12.08
CA ILE A 200 1.49 -21.29 11.39
C ILE A 200 1.70 -22.74 10.98
N ASP A 201 0.79 -23.63 11.37
CA ASP A 201 0.72 -24.97 10.78
C ASP A 201 -0.04 -24.92 9.45
N TYR A 202 0.69 -24.59 8.38
CA TYR A 202 0.10 -24.26 7.08
C TYR A 202 -0.66 -25.44 6.45
N TYR A 203 -0.18 -26.67 6.65
CA TYR A 203 -0.72 -27.84 5.96
C TYR A 203 -2.08 -28.30 6.51
N GLN A 204 -2.53 -27.73 7.63
CA GLN A 204 -3.90 -27.90 8.15
C GLN A 204 -4.90 -26.91 7.53
N LEU A 205 -4.44 -25.92 6.77
CA LEU A 205 -5.30 -24.88 6.21
C LEU A 205 -6.00 -25.34 4.93
N HIS A 206 -7.23 -24.88 4.75
CA HIS A 206 -8.08 -25.25 3.62
C HIS A 206 -8.66 -24.01 2.93
N LYS A 207 -8.71 -24.06 1.59
CA LYS A 207 -9.28 -22.99 0.75
C LYS A 207 -10.76 -22.73 1.02
N GLY A 208 -11.49 -23.72 1.55
CA GLY A 208 -12.90 -23.62 1.89
C GLY A 208 -13.20 -22.79 3.14
N ASP A 209 -12.18 -22.35 3.89
CA ASP A 209 -12.34 -21.54 5.11
C ASP A 209 -11.56 -20.21 5.04
N PRO A 210 -11.95 -19.31 4.11
CA PRO A 210 -11.21 -18.08 3.86
C PRO A 210 -11.19 -17.13 5.06
N LEU A 211 -12.30 -17.06 5.81
CA LEU A 211 -12.44 -16.18 6.97
C LEU A 211 -11.49 -16.62 8.09
N HIS A 212 -11.38 -17.92 8.36
CA HIS A 212 -10.41 -18.46 9.30
C HIS A 212 -8.98 -18.14 8.86
N ASN A 213 -8.62 -18.44 7.61
CA ASN A 213 -7.25 -18.25 7.10
C ASN A 213 -6.80 -16.78 7.19
N LEU A 214 -7.68 -15.85 6.79
CA LEU A 214 -7.40 -14.42 6.87
C LEU A 214 -7.21 -13.95 8.31
N ASN A 215 -8.13 -14.33 9.21
CA ASN A 215 -8.03 -13.97 10.62
C ASN A 215 -6.77 -14.56 11.28
N LEU A 216 -6.43 -15.81 10.98
CA LEU A 216 -5.21 -16.45 11.47
C LEU A 216 -3.96 -15.68 11.03
N ALA A 217 -3.86 -15.37 9.73
CA ALA A 217 -2.71 -14.63 9.22
C ALA A 217 -2.56 -13.25 9.87
N PHE A 218 -3.66 -12.50 9.99
CA PHE A 218 -3.63 -11.17 10.59
C PHE A 218 -3.32 -11.19 12.08
N ASP A 219 -3.88 -12.15 12.82
CA ASP A 219 -3.61 -12.31 14.26
C ASP A 219 -2.15 -12.69 14.52
N VAL A 220 -1.59 -13.60 13.71
CA VAL A 220 -0.19 -14.00 13.83
C VAL A 220 0.73 -12.83 13.48
N ALA A 221 0.42 -12.09 12.41
CA ALA A 221 1.20 -10.92 12.00
C ALA A 221 1.22 -9.84 13.10
N GLU A 222 0.08 -9.57 13.73
CA GLU A 222 -0.02 -8.58 14.80
C GLU A 222 0.71 -9.04 16.07
N LYS A 223 0.44 -10.26 16.55
CA LYS A 223 0.98 -10.76 17.83
C LYS A 223 2.47 -11.06 17.79
N HIS A 224 2.99 -11.52 16.65
CA HIS A 224 4.34 -12.08 16.57
C HIS A 224 5.28 -11.32 15.62
N LEU A 225 4.76 -10.50 14.70
CA LEU A 225 5.57 -9.79 13.70
C LEU A 225 5.46 -8.26 13.81
N ASP A 226 4.70 -7.74 14.79
CA ASP A 226 4.44 -6.30 14.99
C ASP A 226 3.83 -5.59 13.76
N ILE A 227 3.10 -6.35 12.92
CA ILE A 227 2.38 -5.84 11.76
C ILE A 227 0.90 -5.68 12.16
N PRO A 228 0.38 -4.46 12.33
CA PRO A 228 -0.99 -4.27 12.80
C PRO A 228 -2.01 -4.76 11.78
N ARG A 229 -3.20 -5.13 12.25
CA ARG A 229 -4.31 -5.54 11.39
C ARG A 229 -4.86 -4.33 10.62
N MET A 230 -4.54 -4.26 9.32
CA MET A 230 -5.02 -3.20 8.43
C MET A 230 -6.24 -3.60 7.59
N LEU A 231 -6.49 -4.91 7.46
CA LEU A 231 -7.54 -5.48 6.62
C LEU A 231 -8.60 -6.21 7.45
N ASP A 232 -9.84 -6.19 6.97
CA ASP A 232 -10.93 -6.98 7.55
C ASP A 232 -11.16 -8.27 6.77
N ALA A 233 -11.25 -9.37 7.51
CA ALA A 233 -11.50 -10.69 6.94
C ALA A 233 -12.97 -10.86 6.47
N GLU A 234 -13.88 -10.00 6.94
CA GLU A 234 -15.32 -10.01 6.62
C GLU A 234 -15.68 -9.16 5.38
N GLY A 235 -14.71 -8.47 4.77
CA GLY A 235 -14.92 -7.66 3.57
C GLY A 235 -15.24 -8.54 2.36
N ASN A 236 -16.53 -8.59 1.98
CA ASN A 236 -17.03 -9.32 0.83
C ASN A 236 -16.21 -9.05 -0.44
N GLY A 237 -15.33 -9.99 -0.78
CA GLY A 237 -14.95 -10.23 -2.18
C GLY A 237 -14.12 -9.15 -2.88
N GLN A 238 -13.53 -8.18 -2.19
CA GLN A 238 -12.47 -7.33 -2.74
C GLN A 238 -11.53 -7.04 -1.56
N ILE A 239 -10.39 -7.73 -1.52
CA ILE A 239 -9.24 -7.32 -0.71
C ILE A 239 -8.28 -6.68 -1.70
N PRO A 240 -8.42 -5.38 -2.00
CA PRO A 240 -7.49 -4.70 -2.88
C PRO A 240 -6.29 -4.39 -2.01
N ILE A 241 -5.26 -5.21 -2.16
CA ILE A 241 -3.96 -4.96 -1.54
C ILE A 241 -3.29 -3.77 -2.23
N PHE A 242 -3.78 -3.35 -3.40
CA PHE A 242 -3.53 -2.04 -4.02
C PHE A 242 -4.77 -1.59 -4.79
#